data_AF-A0A937LCW9-F1
#
_entry.id   AF-A0A937LCW9-F1
#
_cell.length_a   1.000
_cell.length_b   1.000
_cell.length_c   1.000
_cell.angle_alpha   90.00
_cell.angle_beta   90.00
_cell.angle_gamma   90.00
#
_symmetry.space_group_name_H-M   'P 1'
#
loop_
_entity.id
_entity.type
_entity.pdbx_description
1 polymer ?
#
loop_
_entity_poly.entity_id
_entity_poly.type
_entity_poly.pdbx_seq_one_letter_code
_entity_poly.pdbx_strand_id
1 'polypeptide(L)'
;MNTSHLLLDIEGTTCPVSFVSDILFPYASKSLETYLGRSQTNPMIERLLEDAEQEWEEDGTFESKSLRLATKTNAVNRIQAITQYLRHLTAIDRKSTVLKDIQGKIWNEGYSSGNLKSQLFEEAPSCLRRWHANNLTLAVYSSG
;
A
#
# COMPACT_ATOMS: atom_id res chain seq x y z
N MET A 1 5.69 33.86 18.85
CA MET A 1 5.93 33.16 17.57
C MET A 1 4.64 33.17 16.77
N ASN A 2 4.70 33.37 15.46
CA ASN A 2 3.51 33.49 14.58
C ASN A 2 3.11 32.16 13.92
N THR A 3 3.56 31.03 14.49
CA THR A 3 3.27 29.70 13.94
C THR A 3 1.90 29.24 14.42
N SER A 4 1.01 28.93 13.48
CA SER A 4 -0.33 28.38 13.74
C SER A 4 -0.53 26.97 13.20
N HIS A 5 0.38 26.50 12.33
CA HIS A 5 0.29 25.21 11.65
C HIS A 5 1.63 24.48 11.72
N LEU A 6 1.59 23.17 11.92
CA LEU A 6 2.73 22.27 11.77
C LEU A 6 2.40 21.26 10.68
N LEU A 7 3.23 21.22 9.65
CA LEU A 7 3.19 20.19 8.62
C LEU A 7 4.19 19.10 8.98
N LEU A 8 3.71 17.86 9.09
CA LEU A 8 4.46 16.73 9.57
C LEU A 8 4.61 15.69 8.46
N ASP A 9 5.84 15.23 8.30
CA ASP A 9 6.11 14.01 7.55
C ASP A 9 5.84 12.76 8.41
N ILE A 10 5.72 11.61 7.77
CA ILE A 10 5.46 10.31 8.40
C ILE A 10 6.77 9.56 8.62
N GLU A 11 7.43 9.15 7.54
CA GLU A 11 8.55 8.20 7.56
C GLU A 11 9.85 8.87 8.04
N GLY A 12 10.45 8.31 9.08
CA GLY A 12 11.63 8.91 9.71
C GLY A 12 11.34 10.17 10.53
N THR A 13 10.09 10.61 10.61
CA THR A 13 9.65 11.79 11.38
C THR A 13 8.73 11.42 12.54
N THR A 14 7.60 10.75 12.27
CA THR A 14 6.66 10.30 13.31
C THR A 14 6.68 8.78 13.52
N CYS A 15 7.06 8.02 12.48
CA CYS A 15 7.30 6.58 12.57
C CYS A 15 8.70 6.21 12.05
N PRO A 16 9.29 5.09 12.51
CA PRO A 16 10.51 4.57 11.93
C PRO A 16 10.35 4.26 10.44
N VAL A 17 11.38 4.53 9.63
CA VAL A 17 11.41 4.11 8.21
C VAL A 17 11.23 2.58 8.11
N SER A 18 11.83 1.83 9.03
CA SER A 18 11.71 0.37 9.12
C SER A 18 10.27 -0.11 9.33
N PHE A 19 9.41 0.68 9.98
CA PHE A 19 8.00 0.31 10.07
C PHE A 19 7.35 0.25 8.69
N VAL A 20 7.68 1.19 7.81
CA VAL A 20 7.13 1.18 6.45
C VAL A 20 7.77 0.11 5.59
N SER A 21 9.10 0.05 5.54
CA SER A 21 9.84 -0.87 4.66
C SER A 21 9.72 -2.34 5.10
N ASP A 22 9.74 -2.61 6.41
CA ASP A 22 9.89 -3.98 6.93
C ASP A 22 8.56 -4.55 7.42
N ILE A 23 7.55 -3.70 7.63
CA ILE A 23 6.23 -4.13 8.14
C ILE A 23 5.12 -3.76 7.16
N LEU A 24 4.93 -2.48 6.83
CA LEU A 24 3.76 -2.01 6.09
C LEU A 24 3.67 -2.56 4.66
N PHE A 25 4.74 -2.41 3.86
CA PHE A 25 4.78 -2.96 2.51
C PHE A 25 4.82 -4.50 2.48
N PRO A 26 5.62 -5.18 3.31
CA PRO A 26 5.59 -6.64 3.40
C PRO A 26 4.22 -7.20 3.81
N TYR A 27 3.49 -6.54 4.71
CA TYR A 27 2.14 -6.92 5.10
C TYR A 27 1.18 -6.91 3.90
N ALA A 28 1.21 -5.84 3.10
CA ALA A 28 0.40 -5.77 1.89
C ALA A 28 0.77 -6.86 0.89
N SER A 29 2.05 -7.01 0.58
CA SER A 29 2.56 -8.00 -0.38
C SER A 29 2.21 -9.45 -0.02
N LYS A 30 2.26 -9.79 1.28
CA LYS A 30 1.87 -11.11 1.78
C LYS A 30 0.35 -11.33 1.69
N SER A 31 -0.44 -10.28 1.87
CA SER A 31 -1.90 -10.37 1.92
C SER A 31 -2.57 -10.31 0.54
N LEU A 32 -1.87 -9.83 -0.51
CA LEU A 32 -2.40 -9.63 -1.86
C LEU A 32 -3.22 -10.81 -2.38
N GLU A 33 -2.64 -12.01 -2.43
CA GLU A 33 -3.31 -13.18 -3.02
C GLU A 33 -4.60 -13.56 -2.28
N THR A 34 -4.55 -13.51 -0.93
CA THR A 34 -5.71 -13.82 -0.08
C THR A 34 -6.80 -12.76 -0.21
N TYR A 35 -6.41 -11.48 -0.31
CA TYR A 35 -7.35 -10.38 -0.49
C TYR A 35 -8.04 -10.50 -1.86
N LEU A 36 -7.27 -10.64 -2.93
CA LEU A 36 -7.76 -10.75 -4.31
C LEU A 36 -8.59 -12.02 -4.54
N GLY A 37 -8.29 -13.12 -3.85
CA GLY A 37 -9.05 -14.37 -3.93
C GLY A 37 -10.52 -14.28 -3.48
N ARG A 38 -10.93 -13.17 -2.85
CA ARG A 38 -12.31 -12.93 -2.42
C ARG A 38 -13.22 -12.37 -3.53
N SER A 39 -12.72 -12.20 -4.76
CA SER A 39 -13.44 -11.52 -5.85
C SER A 39 -14.80 -12.13 -6.18
N GLN A 40 -14.94 -13.46 -6.10
CA GLN A 40 -16.21 -14.17 -6.33
C GLN A 40 -17.34 -13.70 -5.40
N THR A 41 -16.98 -13.19 -4.21
CA THR A 41 -17.93 -12.73 -3.19
C THR A 41 -17.94 -11.22 -3.01
N ASN A 42 -17.06 -10.49 -3.70
CA ASN A 42 -16.91 -9.05 -3.56
C ASN A 42 -16.70 -8.38 -4.93
N PRO A 43 -17.75 -7.77 -5.51
CA PRO A 43 -17.70 -7.08 -6.80
C PRO A 43 -16.64 -5.97 -6.87
N MET A 44 -16.32 -5.34 -5.74
CA MET A 44 -15.27 -4.32 -5.68
C MET A 44 -13.90 -4.93 -5.98
N ILE A 45 -13.62 -6.11 -5.45
CA ILE A 45 -12.35 -6.80 -5.68
C ILE A 45 -12.27 -7.30 -7.12
N GLU A 46 -13.39 -7.76 -7.68
CA GLU A 46 -13.47 -8.08 -9.10
C GLU A 46 -13.10 -6.89 -9.98
N ARG A 47 -13.61 -5.69 -9.64
CA ARG A 47 -13.25 -4.46 -10.35
C ARG A 47 -11.75 -4.13 -10.24
N LEU A 48 -11.14 -4.32 -9.07
CA LEU A 48 -9.70 -4.12 -8.89
C LEU A 48 -8.86 -5.09 -9.73
N LEU A 49 -9.35 -6.33 -9.93
CA LEU A 49 -8.69 -7.29 -10.82
C LEU A 49 -8.75 -6.84 -12.28
N GLU A 50 -9.92 -6.39 -12.74
CA GLU A 50 -10.09 -5.83 -14.10
C GLU A 50 -9.15 -4.63 -14.34
N ASP A 51 -9.11 -3.69 -13.39
CA ASP A 51 -8.26 -2.50 -13.49
C ASP A 51 -6.76 -2.89 -13.49
N ALA A 52 -6.36 -3.91 -12.71
CA ALA A 52 -4.99 -4.41 -12.69
C ALA A 52 -4.61 -5.16 -13.96
N GLU A 53 -5.54 -5.90 -14.56
CA GLU A 53 -5.35 -6.54 -15.87
C GLU A 53 -5.19 -5.52 -16.98
N GLN A 54 -6.02 -4.48 -16.98
CA GLN A 54 -5.91 -3.39 -17.94
C GLN A 54 -4.55 -2.68 -17.82
N GLU A 55 -4.15 -2.31 -16.60
CA GLU A 55 -2.85 -1.69 -16.36
C GLU A 55 -1.69 -2.58 -16.81
N TRP A 56 -1.79 -3.91 -16.58
CA TRP A 56 -0.77 -4.86 -17.02
C TRP A 56 -0.72 -5.02 -18.54
N GLU A 57 -1.86 -5.01 -19.23
CA GLU A 57 -1.88 -5.08 -20.70
C GLU A 57 -1.28 -3.82 -21.34
N GLU A 58 -1.54 -2.64 -20.76
CA GLU A 58 -0.94 -1.36 -21.15
C GLU A 58 0.55 -1.26 -20.79
N ASP A 59 1.01 -2.10 -19.85
CA ASP A 59 2.40 -2.15 -19.44
C ASP A 59 3.32 -2.74 -20.53
N GLY A 60 3.96 -1.83 -21.25
CA GLY A 60 4.82 -2.14 -22.39
C GLY A 60 6.23 -2.62 -22.06
N THR A 61 6.66 -2.66 -20.79
CA THR A 61 8.04 -3.04 -20.43
C THR A 61 8.35 -4.49 -20.78
N PHE A 62 9.63 -4.79 -20.98
CA PHE A 62 10.06 -6.14 -21.34
C PHE A 62 9.76 -7.13 -20.23
N GLU A 63 10.00 -6.75 -18.98
CA GLU A 63 9.78 -7.54 -17.77
C GLU A 63 8.30 -7.86 -17.59
N SER A 64 7.41 -6.87 -17.71
CA SER A 64 5.97 -7.08 -17.56
C SER A 64 5.39 -7.95 -18.67
N LYS A 65 5.85 -7.78 -19.92
CA LYS A 65 5.46 -8.67 -21.04
C LYS A 65 5.97 -10.09 -20.84
N SER A 66 7.22 -10.24 -20.38
CA SER A 66 7.83 -11.54 -20.10
C SER A 66 7.09 -12.28 -18.98
N LEU A 67 6.74 -11.58 -17.91
CA LEU A 67 5.93 -12.11 -16.82
C LEU A 67 4.53 -12.53 -17.31
N ARG A 68 3.90 -11.72 -18.18
CA ARG A 68 2.58 -12.02 -18.74
C ARG A 68 2.62 -13.26 -19.64
N LEU A 69 3.67 -13.42 -20.43
CA LEU A 69 3.87 -14.63 -21.23
C LEU A 69 4.13 -15.85 -20.34
N ALA A 70 4.99 -15.73 -19.33
CA ALA A 70 5.32 -16.82 -18.42
C ALA A 70 4.09 -17.33 -17.65
N THR A 71 3.22 -16.43 -17.17
CA THR A 71 1.98 -16.81 -16.48
C THR A 71 1.00 -17.54 -17.40
N LYS A 72 0.87 -17.10 -18.67
CA LYS A 72 0.07 -17.80 -19.70
C LYS A 72 0.63 -19.19 -20.03
N THR A 73 1.94 -19.29 -20.26
CA THR A 73 2.62 -20.57 -20.58
C THR A 73 2.50 -21.58 -19.45
N ASN A 74 2.63 -21.13 -18.20
CA ASN A 74 2.56 -21.99 -17.02
C ASN A 74 1.12 -22.23 -16.52
N ALA A 75 0.10 -21.77 -17.24
CA ALA A 75 -1.31 -21.87 -16.86
C ALA A 75 -1.59 -21.37 -15.41
N VAL A 76 -0.90 -20.31 -15.00
CA VAL A 76 -1.09 -19.69 -13.68
C VAL A 76 -2.49 -19.10 -13.63
N ASN A 77 -3.21 -19.33 -12.53
CA ASN A 77 -4.56 -18.79 -12.40
C ASN A 77 -4.54 -17.25 -12.33
N ARG A 78 -5.66 -16.63 -12.70
CA ARG A 78 -5.80 -15.16 -12.81
C ARG A 78 -5.34 -14.41 -11.56
N ILE A 79 -5.79 -14.84 -10.37
CA ILE A 79 -5.45 -14.20 -9.09
C ILE A 79 -3.95 -14.26 -8.83
N GLN A 80 -3.34 -15.42 -9.07
CA GLN A 80 -1.90 -15.61 -8.91
C GLN A 80 -1.10 -14.80 -9.92
N ALA A 81 -1.53 -14.73 -11.17
CA ALA A 81 -0.87 -13.96 -12.21
C ALA A 81 -0.86 -12.45 -11.88
N ILE A 82 -2.02 -11.90 -11.49
CA ILE A 82 -2.13 -10.49 -11.07
C ILE A 82 -1.33 -10.25 -9.78
N THR A 83 -1.36 -11.18 -8.82
CA THR A 83 -0.54 -11.08 -7.61
C THR A 83 0.95 -10.99 -7.95
N GLN A 84 1.44 -11.81 -8.89
CA GLN A 84 2.83 -11.77 -9.35
C GLN A 84 3.16 -10.43 -10.01
N TYR A 85 2.25 -9.91 -10.84
CA TYR A 85 2.41 -8.59 -11.46
C TYR A 85 2.50 -7.47 -10.42
N LEU A 86 1.57 -7.41 -9.46
CA LEU A 86 1.55 -6.38 -8.41
C LEU A 86 2.79 -6.47 -7.49
N ARG A 87 3.26 -7.68 -7.20
CA ARG A 87 4.54 -7.90 -6.49
C ARG A 87 5.74 -7.41 -7.31
N HIS A 88 5.75 -7.66 -8.62
CA HIS A 88 6.77 -7.12 -9.50
C HIS A 88 6.79 -5.58 -9.46
N LEU A 89 5.63 -4.93 -9.61
CA LEU A 89 5.53 -3.47 -9.52
C LEU A 89 6.05 -2.92 -8.18
N THR A 90 5.72 -3.58 -7.07
CA THR A 90 6.24 -3.24 -5.73
C THR A 90 7.76 -3.36 -5.68
N ALA A 91 8.34 -4.44 -6.23
CA ALA A 91 9.77 -4.69 -6.18
C ALA A 91 10.61 -3.69 -6.97
N ILE A 92 10.03 -3.06 -7.99
CA ILE A 92 10.71 -2.05 -8.82
C ILE A 92 10.29 -0.61 -8.48
N ASP A 93 9.56 -0.41 -7.37
CA ASP A 93 9.01 0.89 -6.95
C ASP A 93 8.24 1.61 -8.07
N ARG A 94 7.43 0.86 -8.83
CA ARG A 94 6.66 1.41 -9.94
C ARG A 94 5.38 2.07 -9.44
N LYS A 95 5.18 3.32 -9.85
CA LYS A 95 3.93 4.05 -9.65
C LYS A 95 2.79 3.36 -10.38
N SER A 96 1.82 2.89 -9.63
CA SER A 96 0.63 2.19 -10.10
C SER A 96 -0.57 2.62 -9.26
N THR A 97 -1.62 3.09 -9.93
CA THR A 97 -2.82 3.58 -9.23
C THR A 97 -3.57 2.40 -8.62
N VAL A 98 -3.71 1.30 -9.36
CA VAL A 98 -4.41 0.11 -8.88
C VAL A 98 -3.66 -0.58 -7.73
N LEU A 99 -2.32 -0.66 -7.81
CA LEU A 99 -1.51 -1.20 -6.72
C LEU A 99 -1.70 -0.38 -5.44
N LYS A 100 -1.63 0.95 -5.53
CA LYS A 100 -1.84 1.85 -4.38
C LYS A 100 -3.22 1.68 -3.77
N ASP A 101 -4.26 1.56 -4.59
CA ASP A 101 -5.63 1.37 -4.08
C ASP A 101 -5.77 0.01 -3.37
N ILE A 102 -5.26 -1.07 -3.96
CA ILE A 102 -5.27 -2.40 -3.33
C ILE A 102 -4.48 -2.40 -2.01
N GLN A 103 -3.28 -1.80 -1.99
CA GLN A 103 -2.48 -1.66 -0.77
C GLN A 103 -3.23 -0.90 0.33
N GLY A 104 -3.85 0.23 -0.01
CA GLY A 104 -4.66 1.03 0.91
C GLY A 104 -5.79 0.24 1.54
N LYS A 105 -6.54 -0.54 0.75
CA LYS A 105 -7.63 -1.39 1.25
C LYS A 105 -7.13 -2.51 2.15
N ILE A 106 -6.03 -3.17 1.78
CA ILE A 106 -5.40 -4.21 2.60
C ILE A 106 -4.94 -3.64 3.94
N TRP A 107 -4.29 -2.47 3.95
CA TRP A 107 -3.88 -1.81 5.18
C TRP A 107 -5.09 -1.43 6.04
N ASN A 108 -6.15 -0.91 5.43
CA ASN A 108 -7.38 -0.58 6.14
C ASN A 108 -7.99 -1.80 6.85
N GLU A 109 -8.06 -2.96 6.18
CA GLU A 109 -8.49 -4.21 6.82
C GLU A 109 -7.54 -4.65 7.93
N GLY A 110 -6.22 -4.54 7.71
CA GLY A 110 -5.20 -4.86 8.70
C GLY A 110 -5.33 -4.04 9.98
N TYR A 111 -5.50 -2.72 9.84
CA TYR A 111 -5.70 -1.81 10.97
C TYR A 111 -7.03 -2.06 11.67
N SER A 112 -8.12 -2.22 10.90
CA SER A 112 -9.46 -2.44 11.47
C SER A 112 -9.58 -3.76 12.24
N SER A 113 -8.86 -4.79 11.79
CA SER A 113 -8.80 -6.10 12.47
C SER A 113 -7.76 -6.16 13.60
N GLY A 114 -6.90 -5.15 13.74
CA GLY A 114 -5.81 -5.13 14.72
C GLY A 114 -4.60 -6.01 14.36
N ASN A 115 -4.60 -6.63 13.17
CA ASN A 115 -3.47 -7.40 12.64
C ASN A 115 -2.30 -6.51 12.22
N LEU A 116 -2.59 -5.25 11.90
CA LEU A 116 -1.61 -4.21 11.65
C LEU A 116 -1.76 -3.12 12.73
N LYS A 117 -0.65 -2.69 13.30
CA LYS A 117 -0.61 -1.62 14.32
C LYS A 117 0.49 -0.66 13.96
N SER A 118 0.19 0.64 14.02
CA SER A 118 1.17 1.67 13.70
C SER A 118 2.26 1.70 14.77
N GLN A 119 3.51 1.83 14.33
CA GLN A 119 4.63 2.08 15.22
C GLN A 119 5.03 3.54 15.09
N LEU A 120 4.91 4.28 16.19
CA LEU A 120 5.39 5.65 16.29
C LEU A 120 6.68 5.68 17.10
N PHE A 121 7.49 6.71 16.93
CA PHE A 121 8.53 7.02 17.92
C PHE A 121 7.89 7.29 19.29
N GLU A 122 8.59 6.94 20.36
CA GLU A 122 8.05 6.97 21.73
C GLU A 122 7.52 8.35 22.12
N GLU A 123 8.21 9.41 21.69
CA GLU A 123 7.88 10.79 21.96
C GLU A 123 6.78 11.35 21.06
N ALA A 124 6.60 10.80 19.85
CA ALA A 124 5.73 11.38 18.84
C ALA A 124 4.28 11.59 19.34
N PRO A 125 3.62 10.60 19.98
CA PRO A 125 2.28 10.80 20.53
C PRO A 125 2.21 11.94 21.56
N SER A 126 3.23 12.10 22.39
CA SER A 126 3.28 13.14 23.43
C SER A 126 3.46 14.54 22.81
N CYS A 127 4.31 14.67 21.79
CA CYS A 127 4.53 15.90 21.05
C CYS A 127 3.28 16.34 20.30
N LEU A 128 2.64 15.44 19.57
CA LEU A 128 1.40 15.71 18.84
C LEU A 128 0.30 16.23 19.77
N ARG A 129 0.07 15.55 20.91
CA ARG A 129 -0.91 15.99 21.91
C ARG A 129 -0.58 17.37 22.46
N ARG A 130 0.68 17.64 22.77
CA ARG A 130 1.14 18.93 23.28
C ARG A 130 0.92 20.05 22.25
N TRP A 131 1.29 19.85 21.00
CA TRP A 131 1.12 20.88 19.96
C TRP A 131 -0.35 21.17 19.70
N HIS A 132 -1.19 20.13 19.62
CA HIS A 132 -2.63 20.30 19.49
C HIS A 132 -3.24 21.06 20.67
N ALA A 133 -2.83 20.75 21.91
CA ALA A 133 -3.26 21.47 23.11
C ALA A 133 -2.83 22.96 23.14
N ASN A 134 -1.82 23.33 22.34
CA ASN A 134 -1.38 24.71 22.16
C ASN A 134 -2.07 25.41 20.97
N ASN A 135 -3.19 24.87 20.48
CA ASN A 135 -3.96 25.40 19.34
C ASN A 135 -3.18 25.49 18.02
N LEU A 136 -2.18 24.61 17.84
CA LEU A 136 -1.54 24.43 16.54
C LEU A 136 -2.36 23.44 15.71
N THR A 137 -2.66 23.82 14.47
CA THR A 137 -3.22 22.90 13.48
C THR A 137 -2.13 21.93 13.04
N LEU A 138 -2.39 20.63 13.18
CA LEU A 138 -1.47 19.59 12.72
C LEU A 138 -1.96 19.03 11.38
N ALA A 139 -1.09 19.05 10.37
CA ALA A 139 -1.35 18.50 9.06
C ALA A 139 -0.26 17.50 8.69
N VAL A 140 -0.59 16.53 7.85
CA VAL A 140 0.36 15.51 7.36
C VAL A 140 0.61 15.72 5.88
N TYR A 141 1.87 15.60 5.47
CA TYR A 141 2.27 15.55 4.07
C TYR A 141 3.26 14.40 3.88
N SER A 142 2.87 13.40 3.09
CA SER A 142 3.64 12.19 2.83
C SER A 142 3.33 11.64 1.43
N SER A 143 4.17 10.74 0.92
CA SER A 143 4.08 10.12 -0.40
C SER A 143 3.07 8.97 -0.49
N GLY A 144 2.60 8.47 0.66
CA GLY A 144 1.61 7.40 0.80
C GLY A 144 0.38 7.64 -0.04
#